data_AF-A0A3D0CX01-F1
#
_entry.id   AF-A0A3D0CX01-F1
#
_cell.length_a   1.000
_cell.length_b   1.000
_cell.length_c   1.000
_cell.angle_alpha   90.00
_cell.angle_beta   90.00
_cell.angle_gamma   90.00
#
_symmetry.space_group_name_H-M   'P 1'
#
loop_
_entity.id
_entity.type
_entity.pdbx_description
1 polymer ?
#
loop_
_entity_poly.entity_id
_entity_poly.type
_entity_poly.pdbx_seq_one_letter_code
_entity_poly.pdbx_strand_id
1 'polypeptide(L)'
;MSTTHEHNPTDGWRTGLLGGLASGTFSTAVVSLGARRIGRDPQLDWMEAATVALRDRAIHTQPGWGEVVAGVLVHQSADLAWALVFFGLGARWSRRLRPPALLALSAPWALITSAIEYYLILPWLQPILPMQVPYWTALTVHLASGTVYPLYPWIRERASGQEQTDKTFVRCWAAVLAGGLGLLAGLTALARAGYGLPWPFAAKQAREYDRTFLHHMTAHHQIGKRLATMAVEKGIRHEFRVLNELILAEHQAEIDLMCDWWRRWYKEEMPTITAKEYMEIAGMPAAAAIKELETLEGLDFEEHYLPIMILHHEGAITMANNAWEQAGDPRLRILADSIRHSQRGQIERMAALFRKGVTLRAGASRS
;
A
#
# COMPACT_ATOMS: atom_id res chain seq x y z
N MET A 1 8.79 -39.12 -40.29
CA MET A 1 9.97 -38.42 -39.77
C MET A 1 9.48 -37.32 -38.86
N SER A 2 9.61 -37.49 -37.54
CA SER A 2 9.30 -36.44 -36.57
C SER A 2 10.45 -35.43 -36.62
N THR A 3 10.21 -34.27 -37.22
CA THR A 3 11.14 -33.14 -37.13
C THR A 3 11.12 -32.69 -35.68
N THR A 4 12.09 -33.13 -34.90
CA THR A 4 12.44 -32.49 -33.64
C THR A 4 12.87 -31.08 -33.99
N HIS A 5 11.94 -30.12 -33.96
CA HIS A 5 12.30 -28.70 -33.94
C HIS A 5 13.33 -28.55 -32.81
N GLU A 6 14.58 -28.23 -33.14
CA GLU A 6 15.54 -27.80 -32.15
C GLU A 6 14.98 -26.51 -31.54
N HIS A 7 14.68 -26.57 -30.25
CA HIS A 7 14.02 -25.46 -29.57
C HIS A 7 15.05 -24.43 -29.17
N ASN A 8 14.82 -23.19 -29.60
CA ASN A 8 15.72 -22.09 -29.32
C ASN A 8 15.60 -21.66 -27.84
N PRO A 9 16.68 -21.74 -27.03
CA PRO A 9 16.67 -21.29 -25.64
C PRO A 9 16.18 -19.84 -25.46
N THR A 10 16.28 -19.01 -26.49
CA THR A 10 15.82 -17.61 -26.45
C THR A 10 14.31 -17.46 -26.30
N ASP A 11 13.51 -18.47 -26.66
CA ASP A 11 12.06 -18.36 -26.64
C ASP A 11 11.51 -18.26 -25.21
N GLY A 12 12.14 -18.95 -24.25
CA GLY A 12 11.79 -18.83 -22.83
C GLY A 12 12.04 -17.42 -22.29
N TRP A 13 13.19 -16.84 -22.60
CA TRP A 13 13.53 -15.48 -22.19
C TRP A 13 12.61 -14.42 -22.80
N ARG A 14 12.28 -14.54 -24.09
CA ARG A 14 11.30 -13.65 -24.74
C ARG A 14 9.91 -13.78 -24.12
N THR A 15 9.49 -14.99 -23.82
CA THR A 15 8.22 -15.26 -23.14
C THR A 15 8.19 -14.64 -21.75
N GLY A 16 9.26 -14.81 -20.96
CA GLY A 16 9.39 -14.20 -19.64
C GLY A 16 9.38 -12.68 -19.68
N LEU A 17 10.07 -12.07 -20.65
CA LEU A 17 10.08 -10.61 -20.83
C LEU A 17 8.69 -10.06 -21.17
N LEU A 18 8.06 -10.57 -22.23
CA LEU A 18 6.75 -10.09 -22.67
C LEU A 18 5.66 -10.41 -21.65
N GLY A 19 5.73 -11.59 -21.06
CA GLY A 19 4.82 -12.03 -20.03
C GLY A 19 4.95 -11.20 -18.76
N GLY A 20 6.18 -10.90 -18.32
CA GLY A 20 6.45 -10.07 -17.15
C GLY A 20 5.93 -8.65 -17.32
N LEU A 21 6.14 -8.03 -18.48
CA LEU A 21 5.55 -6.73 -18.81
C LEU A 21 4.02 -6.78 -18.81
N ALA A 22 3.42 -7.85 -19.34
CA ALA A 22 1.97 -8.00 -19.37
C ALA A 22 1.38 -8.21 -17.96
N SER A 23 1.96 -9.11 -17.15
CA SER A 23 1.51 -9.36 -15.78
C SER A 23 1.73 -8.15 -14.89
N GLY A 24 2.89 -7.49 -15.01
CA GLY A 24 3.20 -6.28 -14.28
C GLY A 24 2.27 -5.12 -14.61
N THR A 25 1.99 -4.90 -15.90
CA THR A 25 1.03 -3.86 -16.31
C THR A 25 -0.37 -4.16 -15.77
N PHE A 26 -0.79 -5.42 -15.84
CA PHE A 26 -2.09 -5.84 -15.33
C PHE A 26 -2.21 -5.65 -13.81
N SER A 27 -1.23 -6.12 -13.03
CA SER A 27 -1.22 -5.97 -11.57
C SER A 27 -1.19 -4.50 -11.16
N THR A 28 -0.38 -3.67 -11.84
CA THR A 28 -0.36 -2.20 -11.67
C THR A 28 -1.74 -1.58 -11.86
N ALA A 29 -2.46 -1.98 -12.92
CA ALA A 29 -3.81 -1.48 -13.19
C ALA A 29 -4.81 -1.94 -12.12
N VAL A 30 -4.75 -3.21 -11.71
CA VAL A 30 -5.61 -3.76 -10.66
C VAL A 30 -5.42 -3.02 -9.35
N VAL A 31 -4.19 -2.85 -8.88
CA VAL A 31 -3.94 -2.17 -7.59
C VAL A 31 -4.27 -0.68 -7.66
N SER A 32 -3.94 0.00 -8.77
CA SER A 32 -4.24 1.42 -8.93
C SER A 32 -5.74 1.71 -8.98
N LEU A 33 -6.52 0.84 -9.64
CA LEU A 33 -7.98 0.99 -9.71
C LEU A 33 -8.69 0.49 -8.46
N GLY A 34 -8.11 -0.49 -7.77
CA GLY A 34 -8.70 -1.16 -6.60
C GLY A 34 -8.39 -0.52 -5.25
N ALA A 35 -7.26 0.16 -5.10
CA ALA A 35 -6.73 0.66 -3.81
C ALA A 35 -7.78 1.40 -2.96
N ARG A 36 -8.44 2.42 -3.51
CA ARG A 36 -9.43 3.23 -2.77
C ARG A 36 -10.68 2.46 -2.34
N ARG A 37 -10.95 1.31 -2.97
CA ARG A 37 -12.08 0.44 -2.59
C ARG A 37 -11.79 -0.34 -1.32
N ILE A 38 -10.52 -0.58 -1.01
CA ILE A 38 -10.07 -1.33 0.15
C ILE A 38 -9.35 -0.45 1.17
N GLY A 39 -9.49 0.88 1.05
CA GLY A 39 -8.99 1.82 2.04
C GLY A 39 -7.52 2.20 1.89
N ARG A 40 -7.01 2.21 0.66
CA ARG A 40 -5.66 2.67 0.35
C ARG A 40 -5.68 3.83 -0.64
N ASP A 41 -4.67 4.69 -0.59
CA ASP A 41 -4.47 5.70 -1.63
C ASP A 41 -3.38 5.26 -2.61
N PRO A 42 -3.70 5.13 -3.91
CA PRO A 42 -2.75 4.61 -4.88
C PRO A 42 -1.54 5.52 -5.10
N GLN A 43 -1.65 6.84 -4.93
CA GLN A 43 -0.50 7.73 -5.12
C GLN A 43 0.51 7.53 -3.99
N LEU A 44 0.00 7.39 -2.77
CA LEU A 44 0.79 7.07 -1.60
C LEU A 44 1.44 5.68 -1.70
N ASP A 45 0.67 4.66 -2.09
CA ASP A 45 1.19 3.30 -2.31
C ASP A 45 2.36 3.27 -3.30
N TRP A 46 2.25 4.04 -4.41
CA TRP A 46 3.33 4.14 -5.38
C TRP A 46 4.51 4.97 -4.88
N MET A 47 4.28 6.01 -4.08
CA MET A 47 5.35 6.75 -3.41
C MET A 47 6.15 5.86 -2.47
N GLU A 48 5.46 5.06 -1.65
CA GLU A 48 6.09 4.06 -0.76
C GLU A 48 6.94 3.06 -1.55
N ALA A 49 6.40 2.52 -2.65
CA ALA A 49 7.17 1.65 -3.54
C ALA A 49 8.40 2.36 -4.15
N ALA A 50 8.27 3.64 -4.51
CA ALA A 50 9.35 4.43 -5.08
C ALA A 50 10.53 4.60 -4.11
N THR A 51 10.30 4.53 -2.80
CA THR A 51 11.37 4.60 -1.79
C THR A 51 12.40 3.48 -1.95
N VAL A 52 12.04 2.34 -2.55
CA VAL A 52 12.99 1.24 -2.82
C VAL A 52 14.15 1.73 -3.70
N ALA A 53 13.86 2.53 -4.71
CA ALA A 53 14.86 3.09 -5.62
C ALA A 53 15.37 4.46 -5.17
N LEU A 54 14.47 5.35 -4.74
CA LEU A 54 14.77 6.76 -4.50
C LEU A 54 15.09 7.08 -3.03
N ARG A 55 14.93 6.11 -2.12
CA ARG A 55 15.13 6.29 -0.67
C ARG A 55 14.22 7.41 -0.15
N ASP A 56 14.73 8.16 0.82
CA ASP A 56 14.06 9.31 1.44
C ASP A 56 13.65 10.39 0.42
N ARG A 57 14.27 10.43 -0.77
CA ARG A 57 13.95 11.42 -1.82
C ARG A 57 12.60 11.18 -2.49
N ALA A 58 11.99 10.01 -2.34
CA ALA A 58 10.63 9.76 -2.85
C ALA A 58 9.56 10.32 -1.91
N ILE A 59 9.88 10.59 -0.65
CA ILE A 59 8.88 10.94 0.35
C ILE A 59 8.52 12.41 0.19
N HIS A 60 7.24 12.66 -0.04
CA HIS A 60 6.67 13.99 -0.18
C HIS A 60 5.28 14.03 0.45
N THR A 61 4.91 15.20 0.99
CA THR A 61 3.58 15.42 1.59
C THR A 61 2.44 15.31 0.57
N GLN A 62 2.75 15.53 -0.71
CA GLN A 62 1.85 15.37 -1.84
C GLN A 62 2.62 14.67 -2.97
N PRO A 63 2.53 13.34 -3.09
CA PRO A 63 3.25 12.61 -4.14
C PRO A 63 2.82 13.04 -5.54
N GLY A 64 3.80 13.35 -6.38
CA GLY A 64 3.61 13.73 -7.76
C GLY A 64 3.69 12.54 -8.71
N TRP A 65 3.65 12.84 -10.01
CA TRP A 65 3.79 11.81 -11.04
C TRP A 65 5.19 11.19 -11.09
N GLY A 66 6.22 11.88 -10.61
CA GLY A 66 7.59 11.35 -10.55
C GLY A 66 7.67 10.13 -9.64
N GLU A 67 7.10 10.25 -8.43
CA GLU A 67 7.05 9.19 -7.43
C GLU A 67 6.17 8.05 -7.92
N VAL A 68 5.02 8.37 -8.51
CA VAL A 68 4.12 7.35 -9.09
C VAL A 68 4.84 6.53 -10.17
N VAL A 69 5.52 7.18 -11.11
CA VAL A 69 6.26 6.50 -12.18
C VAL A 69 7.41 5.67 -11.60
N ALA A 70 8.17 6.21 -10.65
CA ALA A 70 9.26 5.48 -10.00
C ALA A 70 8.77 4.24 -9.26
N GLY A 71 7.66 4.35 -8.50
CA GLY A 71 7.04 3.23 -7.80
C GLY A 71 6.52 2.16 -8.76
N VAL A 72 5.85 2.57 -9.83
CA VAL A 72 5.42 1.65 -10.89
C VAL A 72 6.63 0.94 -11.52
N LEU A 73 7.74 1.65 -11.79
CA LEU A 73 8.94 1.02 -12.35
C LEU A 73 9.59 0.01 -11.40
N VAL A 74 9.67 0.32 -10.09
CA VAL A 74 10.12 -0.64 -9.07
C VAL A 74 9.26 -1.90 -9.13
N HIS A 75 7.94 -1.74 -9.11
CA HIS A 75 6.99 -2.84 -9.18
C HIS A 75 7.12 -3.65 -10.50
N GLN A 76 7.17 -2.98 -11.66
CA GLN A 76 7.39 -3.63 -12.94
C GLN A 76 8.70 -4.44 -12.97
N SER A 77 9.77 -3.92 -12.33
CA SER A 77 11.05 -4.61 -12.29
C SER A 77 10.99 -5.90 -11.49
N ALA A 78 10.22 -5.90 -10.39
CA ALA A 78 10.00 -7.08 -9.55
C ALA A 78 9.18 -8.15 -10.29
N ASP A 79 8.04 -7.77 -10.88
CA ASP A 79 7.20 -8.67 -11.66
C ASP A 79 7.96 -9.24 -12.87
N LEU A 80 8.75 -8.40 -13.57
CA LEU A 80 9.60 -8.84 -14.67
C LEU A 80 10.64 -9.85 -14.19
N ALA A 81 11.31 -9.60 -13.06
CA ALA A 81 12.32 -10.52 -12.52
C ALA A 81 11.71 -11.90 -12.25
N TRP A 82 10.54 -11.97 -11.60
CA TRP A 82 9.89 -13.25 -11.32
C TRP A 82 9.37 -13.96 -12.56
N ALA A 83 8.86 -13.22 -13.55
CA ALA A 83 8.48 -13.80 -14.84
C ALA A 83 9.70 -14.39 -15.57
N LEU A 84 10.86 -13.73 -15.52
CA LEU A 84 12.11 -14.26 -16.09
C LEU A 84 12.61 -15.49 -15.33
N VAL A 85 12.43 -15.57 -14.01
CA VAL A 85 12.74 -16.78 -13.25
C VAL A 85 11.81 -17.93 -13.68
N PHE A 86 10.50 -17.72 -13.70
CA PHE A 86 9.55 -18.81 -13.96
C PHE A 86 9.53 -19.27 -15.43
N PHE A 87 9.54 -18.31 -16.37
CA PHE A 87 9.37 -18.59 -17.80
C PHE A 87 10.68 -18.52 -18.61
N GLY A 88 11.73 -17.88 -18.09
CA GLY A 88 13.08 -17.90 -18.64
C GLY A 88 13.90 -19.06 -18.08
N LEU A 89 14.31 -18.98 -16.80
CA LEU A 89 15.11 -20.04 -16.16
C LEU A 89 14.32 -21.36 -16.07
N GLY A 90 13.04 -21.28 -15.71
CA GLY A 90 12.12 -22.41 -15.62
C GLY A 90 11.54 -22.89 -16.97
N ALA A 91 11.96 -22.32 -18.10
CA ALA A 91 11.33 -22.54 -19.42
C ALA A 91 11.13 -24.01 -19.78
N ARG A 92 12.11 -24.87 -19.48
CA ARG A 92 12.05 -26.31 -19.82
C ARG A 92 10.86 -27.03 -19.18
N TRP A 93 10.50 -26.61 -17.96
CA TRP A 93 9.40 -27.17 -17.19
C TRP A 93 8.09 -26.42 -17.49
N SER A 94 8.10 -25.09 -17.38
CA SER A 94 6.89 -24.26 -17.52
C SER A 94 6.27 -24.37 -18.92
N ARG A 95 7.07 -24.70 -19.95
CA ARG A 95 6.58 -24.89 -21.31
C ARG A 95 5.62 -26.06 -21.47
N ARG A 96 5.70 -27.06 -20.60
CA ARG A 96 4.84 -28.26 -20.63
C ARG A 96 3.48 -28.00 -19.98
N LEU A 97 3.33 -26.89 -19.28
CA LEU A 97 2.11 -26.56 -18.53
C LEU A 97 1.05 -25.99 -19.47
N ARG A 98 -0.18 -26.49 -19.30
CA ARG A 98 -1.38 -25.95 -19.93
C ARG A 98 -1.94 -24.79 -19.11
N PRO A 99 -2.77 -23.91 -19.69
CA PRO A 99 -3.30 -22.75 -18.97
C PRO A 99 -3.96 -23.05 -17.61
N PRO A 100 -4.78 -24.11 -17.43
CA PRO A 100 -5.34 -24.43 -16.12
C PRO A 100 -4.28 -24.84 -15.07
N ALA A 101 -3.21 -25.51 -15.50
CA ALA A 101 -2.11 -25.86 -14.61
C ALA A 101 -1.31 -24.62 -14.20
N LEU A 102 -1.10 -23.67 -15.12
CA LEU A 102 -0.48 -22.37 -14.80
C LEU A 102 -1.33 -21.55 -13.83
N LEU A 103 -2.67 -21.57 -13.97
CA LEU A 103 -3.58 -20.93 -13.03
C LEU A 103 -3.49 -21.59 -11.64
N ALA A 104 -3.49 -22.91 -11.56
CA ALA A 104 -3.36 -23.62 -10.28
C ALA A 104 -2.03 -23.33 -9.59
N LEU A 105 -0.96 -23.15 -10.37
CA LEU A 105 0.38 -22.82 -9.86
C LEU A 105 0.56 -21.33 -9.54
N SER A 106 -0.32 -20.45 -9.99
CA SER A 106 -0.14 -19.01 -9.77
C SER A 106 -0.28 -18.61 -8.30
N ALA A 107 -1.17 -19.26 -7.55
CA ALA A 107 -1.34 -19.00 -6.12
C ALA A 107 -0.13 -19.42 -5.26
N PRO A 108 0.39 -20.67 -5.34
CA PRO A 108 1.61 -21.03 -4.60
C PRO A 108 2.83 -20.25 -5.10
N TRP A 109 2.90 -19.93 -6.39
CA TRP A 109 3.97 -19.07 -6.91
C TRP A 109 3.92 -17.66 -6.31
N ALA A 110 2.73 -17.03 -6.29
CA ALA A 110 2.53 -15.72 -5.70
C ALA A 110 2.92 -15.71 -4.22
N LEU A 111 2.51 -16.73 -3.45
CA LEU A 111 2.87 -16.86 -2.04
C LEU A 111 4.39 -16.92 -1.82
N ILE A 112 5.09 -17.73 -2.62
CA ILE A 112 6.54 -17.89 -2.50
C ILE A 112 7.25 -16.59 -2.87
N THR A 113 6.89 -15.99 -3.99
CA THR A 113 7.56 -14.80 -4.53
C THR A 113 7.29 -13.56 -3.68
N SER A 114 6.05 -13.35 -3.24
CA SER A 114 5.73 -12.27 -2.30
C SER A 114 6.42 -12.46 -0.95
N ALA A 115 6.53 -13.69 -0.43
CA ALA A 115 7.23 -13.95 0.82
C ALA A 115 8.74 -13.69 0.70
N ILE A 116 9.37 -14.08 -0.41
CA ILE A 116 10.79 -13.80 -0.66
C ILE A 116 11.01 -12.29 -0.72
N GLU A 117 10.18 -11.56 -1.48
CA GLU A 117 10.29 -10.11 -1.53
C GLU A 117 10.13 -9.49 -0.15
N TYR A 118 9.04 -9.81 0.54
CA TYR A 118 8.66 -9.15 1.78
C TYR A 118 9.58 -9.47 2.95
N TYR A 119 10.03 -10.71 3.09
CA TYR A 119 10.81 -11.15 4.25
C TYR A 119 12.33 -11.20 3.99
N LEU A 120 12.78 -11.27 2.72
CA LEU A 120 14.20 -11.44 2.41
C LEU A 120 14.80 -10.27 1.64
N ILE A 121 14.07 -9.69 0.67
CA ILE A 121 14.62 -8.66 -0.22
C ILE A 121 14.33 -7.25 0.32
N LEU A 122 13.06 -6.93 0.56
CA LEU A 122 12.62 -5.61 1.00
C LEU A 122 13.23 -5.20 2.34
N PRO A 123 13.45 -6.08 3.35
CA PRO A 123 14.13 -5.66 4.57
C PRO A 123 15.56 -5.19 4.34
N TRP A 124 16.24 -5.67 3.29
CA TRP A 124 17.58 -5.21 2.92
C TRP A 124 17.53 -3.93 2.08
N LEU A 125 16.61 -3.89 1.11
CA LEU A 125 16.44 -2.72 0.25
C LEU A 125 15.87 -1.55 1.02
N GLN A 126 14.80 -1.71 1.77
CA GLN A 126 14.14 -0.69 2.56
C GLN A 126 13.59 -1.30 3.85
N PRO A 127 14.41 -1.39 4.93
CA PRO A 127 14.00 -2.03 6.18
C PRO A 127 12.67 -1.52 6.76
N ILE A 128 12.34 -0.25 6.49
CA ILE A 128 11.14 0.40 7.00
C ILE A 128 9.86 0.00 6.25
N LEU A 129 9.96 -0.25 4.94
CA LEU A 129 8.78 -0.49 4.10
C LEU A 129 7.98 -1.71 4.59
N PRO A 130 8.58 -2.90 4.86
CA PRO A 130 7.86 -4.03 5.43
C PRO A 130 7.19 -3.76 6.77
N MET A 131 7.74 -2.84 7.58
CA MET A 131 7.15 -2.51 8.87
C MET A 131 5.91 -1.62 8.72
N GLN A 132 5.83 -0.85 7.62
CA GLN A 132 4.74 0.10 7.36
C GLN A 132 3.59 -0.50 6.56
N VAL A 133 3.86 -1.48 5.70
CA VAL A 133 2.82 -2.10 4.87
C VAL A 133 2.54 -3.54 5.29
N PRO A 134 1.26 -3.96 5.41
CA PRO A 134 0.93 -5.33 5.77
C PRO A 134 1.26 -6.32 4.65
N TYR A 135 1.74 -7.52 4.99
CA TYR A 135 2.17 -8.55 4.03
C TYR A 135 1.15 -8.89 2.94
N TRP A 136 -0.15 -8.84 3.26
CA TRP A 136 -1.19 -9.17 2.29
C TRP A 136 -1.18 -8.25 1.07
N THR A 137 -0.63 -7.03 1.17
CA THR A 137 -0.49 -6.09 0.04
C THR A 137 0.42 -6.69 -1.04
N ALA A 138 1.62 -7.12 -0.65
CA ALA A 138 2.56 -7.83 -1.54
C ALA A 138 1.92 -9.09 -2.11
N LEU A 139 1.28 -9.91 -1.28
CA LEU A 139 0.60 -11.13 -1.75
C LEU A 139 -0.48 -10.82 -2.80
N THR A 140 -1.27 -9.78 -2.60
CA THR A 140 -2.37 -9.39 -3.51
C THR A 140 -1.84 -8.94 -4.86
N VAL A 141 -0.74 -8.17 -4.87
CA VAL A 141 -0.04 -7.77 -6.10
C VAL A 141 0.40 -8.99 -6.91
N HIS A 142 1.07 -9.94 -6.25
CA HIS A 142 1.56 -11.16 -6.89
C HIS A 142 0.44 -12.08 -7.36
N LEU A 143 -0.66 -12.19 -6.59
CA LEU A 143 -1.85 -12.91 -7.02
C LEU A 143 -2.47 -12.28 -8.27
N ALA A 144 -2.54 -10.94 -8.33
CA ALA A 144 -3.02 -10.23 -9.52
C ALA A 144 -2.13 -10.53 -10.74
N SER A 145 -0.81 -10.45 -10.61
CA SER A 145 0.16 -10.83 -11.66
C SER A 145 -0.04 -12.28 -12.11
N GLY A 146 -0.22 -13.19 -11.15
CA GLY A 146 -0.44 -14.62 -11.39
C GLY A 146 -1.70 -14.92 -12.22
N THR A 147 -2.72 -14.08 -12.18
CA THR A 147 -3.91 -14.25 -13.04
C THR A 147 -3.63 -14.10 -14.53
N VAL A 148 -2.49 -13.51 -14.92
CA VAL A 148 -2.06 -13.37 -16.32
C VAL A 148 -1.32 -14.63 -16.81
N TYR A 149 -0.81 -15.47 -15.91
CA TYR A 149 0.00 -16.64 -16.26
C TYR A 149 -0.68 -17.63 -17.23
N PRO A 150 -2.00 -17.86 -17.18
CA PRO A 150 -2.68 -18.70 -18.18
C PRO A 150 -2.56 -18.20 -19.62
N LEU A 151 -2.20 -16.93 -19.85
CA LEU A 151 -1.94 -16.38 -21.19
C LEU A 151 -0.52 -16.63 -21.69
N TYR A 152 0.41 -17.10 -20.86
CA TYR A 152 1.81 -17.29 -21.25
C TYR A 152 2.06 -18.30 -22.38
N PRO A 153 1.31 -19.42 -22.50
CA PRO A 153 1.41 -20.29 -23.68
C PRO A 153 1.16 -19.53 -24.98
N TRP A 154 0.17 -18.63 -24.99
CA TRP A 154 -0.12 -17.76 -26.14
C TRP A 154 0.98 -16.72 -26.38
N ILE A 155 1.49 -16.08 -25.33
CA ILE A 155 2.60 -15.12 -25.45
C ILE A 155 3.82 -15.81 -26.06
N ARG A 156 4.13 -17.03 -25.61
CA ARG A 156 5.22 -17.86 -26.13
C ARG A 156 5.03 -18.18 -27.60
N GLU A 157 3.86 -18.68 -27.99
CA GLU A 157 3.55 -19.04 -29.38
C GLU A 157 3.64 -17.83 -30.31
N ARG A 158 3.16 -16.67 -29.85
CA ARG A 158 3.29 -15.41 -30.58
C ARG A 158 4.74 -14.95 -30.70
N ALA A 159 5.56 -15.15 -29.66
CA ALA A 159 6.97 -14.79 -29.65
C ALA A 159 7.85 -15.71 -30.50
N SER A 160 7.46 -16.98 -30.65
CA SER A 160 8.17 -17.98 -31.47
C SER A 160 7.62 -18.11 -32.90
N GLY A 161 6.54 -17.40 -33.24
CA GLY A 161 5.88 -17.51 -34.54
C GLY A 161 5.15 -18.84 -34.76
N GLN A 162 4.86 -19.58 -33.69
CA GLN A 162 4.15 -20.86 -33.75
C GLN A 162 2.63 -20.66 -33.77
N GLU A 163 1.92 -21.63 -34.32
CA GLU A 163 0.45 -21.59 -34.33
C GLU A 163 -0.11 -21.72 -32.90
N GLN A 164 -1.10 -20.88 -32.61
CA GLN A 164 -1.67 -20.79 -31.29
C GLN A 164 -2.45 -22.04 -30.88
N THR A 165 -2.09 -22.64 -29.74
CA THR A 165 -2.89 -23.69 -29.09
C THR A 165 -3.96 -23.07 -28.18
N ASP A 166 -5.11 -23.75 -28.03
CA ASP A 166 -6.20 -23.36 -27.12
C ASP A 166 -6.75 -21.92 -27.28
N LYS A 167 -6.92 -21.47 -28.53
CA LYS A 167 -7.46 -20.13 -28.92
C LYS A 167 -8.72 -19.75 -28.12
N THR A 168 -9.63 -20.70 -27.87
CA THR A 168 -10.87 -20.48 -27.11
C THR A 168 -10.59 -20.12 -25.66
N PHE A 169 -9.74 -20.88 -24.98
CA PHE A 169 -9.38 -20.59 -23.57
C PHE A 169 -8.76 -19.21 -23.45
N VAL A 170 -7.78 -18.90 -24.30
CA VAL A 170 -7.05 -17.62 -24.27
C VAL A 170 -8.00 -16.45 -24.46
N ARG A 171 -8.94 -16.54 -25.41
CA ARG A 171 -9.95 -15.51 -25.65
C ARG A 171 -10.87 -15.33 -24.44
N CYS A 172 -11.40 -16.43 -23.89
CA CYS A 172 -12.27 -16.38 -22.73
C CYS A 172 -11.54 -15.78 -21.52
N TRP A 173 -10.31 -16.21 -21.25
CA TRP A 173 -9.54 -15.73 -20.11
C TRP A 173 -9.11 -14.26 -20.27
N ALA A 174 -8.65 -13.86 -21.46
CA ALA A 174 -8.38 -12.45 -21.75
C ALA A 174 -9.63 -11.58 -21.59
N ALA A 175 -10.81 -12.08 -21.99
CA ALA A 175 -12.07 -11.38 -21.76
C ALA A 175 -12.43 -11.29 -20.27
N VAL A 176 -12.14 -12.32 -19.46
CA VAL A 176 -12.29 -12.27 -18.00
C VAL A 176 -11.39 -11.20 -17.39
N LEU A 177 -10.11 -11.16 -17.76
CA LEU A 177 -9.15 -10.16 -17.26
C LEU A 177 -9.56 -8.73 -17.66
N ALA A 178 -9.92 -8.53 -18.93
CA ALA A 178 -10.39 -7.25 -19.44
C ALA A 178 -11.72 -6.82 -18.79
N GLY A 179 -12.65 -7.76 -18.59
CA GLY A 179 -13.91 -7.53 -17.89
C GLY A 179 -13.70 -7.16 -16.43
N GLY A 180 -12.76 -7.80 -15.74
CA GLY A 180 -12.35 -7.46 -14.37
C GLY A 180 -11.80 -6.04 -14.26
N LEU A 181 -10.89 -5.65 -15.16
CA LEU A 181 -10.38 -4.27 -15.23
C LEU A 181 -11.49 -3.27 -15.58
N GLY A 182 -12.36 -3.59 -16.53
CA GLY A 182 -13.50 -2.76 -16.90
C GLY A 182 -14.46 -2.56 -15.72
N LEU A 183 -14.70 -3.60 -14.93
CA LEU A 183 -15.48 -3.52 -13.70
C LEU A 183 -14.81 -2.61 -12.67
N LEU A 184 -13.51 -2.80 -12.38
CA LEU A 184 -12.77 -1.95 -11.45
C LEU A 184 -12.77 -0.49 -11.89
N ALA A 185 -12.55 -0.22 -13.18
CA ALA A 185 -12.59 1.12 -13.75
C ALA A 185 -13.99 1.75 -13.64
N GLY A 186 -15.04 1.01 -14.00
CA GLY A 186 -16.43 1.47 -13.88
C GLY A 186 -16.84 1.74 -12.43
N LEU A 187 -16.43 0.86 -11.51
CA LEU A 187 -16.58 1.06 -10.08
C LEU A 187 -15.87 2.33 -9.61
N THR A 188 -14.63 2.55 -10.03
CA THR A 188 -13.88 3.75 -9.67
C THR A 188 -14.50 5.03 -10.26
N ALA A 189 -15.04 4.97 -11.48
CA ALA A 189 -15.78 6.08 -12.09
C ALA A 189 -17.08 6.38 -11.32
N LEU A 190 -17.85 5.36 -10.94
CA LEU A 190 -19.06 5.52 -10.11
C LEU A 190 -18.74 6.14 -8.75
N ALA A 191 -17.65 5.69 -8.11
CA ALA A 191 -17.21 6.25 -6.83
C ALA A 191 -16.87 7.74 -6.96
N ARG A 192 -16.16 8.13 -8.04
CA ARG A 192 -15.87 9.54 -8.34
C ARG A 192 -17.12 10.39 -8.59
N ALA A 193 -18.17 9.79 -9.13
CA ALA A 193 -19.48 10.43 -9.30
C ALA A 193 -20.34 10.45 -8.01
N GLY A 194 -19.80 10.03 -6.86
CA GLY A 194 -20.50 10.05 -5.56
C GLY A 194 -21.38 8.83 -5.28
N TYR A 195 -21.36 7.83 -6.16
CA TYR A 195 -22.09 6.58 -5.97
C TYR A 195 -21.26 5.58 -5.16
N GLY A 196 -21.75 5.20 -3.99
CA GLY A 196 -21.19 4.15 -3.15
C GLY A 196 -22.05 2.89 -3.26
N LEU A 197 -21.53 1.84 -3.88
CA LEU A 197 -22.14 0.52 -3.76
C LEU A 197 -21.87 0.01 -2.32
N PRO A 198 -22.91 -0.28 -1.53
CA PRO A 198 -22.71 -0.91 -0.22
C PRO A 198 -22.06 -2.27 -0.43
N TRP A 199 -21.20 -2.68 0.50
CA TRP A 199 -20.65 -4.01 0.46
C TRP A 199 -21.79 -5.03 0.64
N PRO A 200 -21.94 -6.03 -0.23
CA PRO A 200 -23.14 -6.89 -0.28
C PRO A 200 -23.39 -7.69 1.01
N PHE A 201 -22.41 -7.76 1.91
CA PHE A 201 -22.46 -8.51 3.17
C PHE A 201 -22.24 -7.64 4.42
N ALA A 202 -22.29 -6.30 4.33
CA ALA A 202 -22.14 -5.45 5.51
C ALA A 202 -23.35 -5.58 6.45
N ALA A 203 -23.13 -6.00 7.69
CA ALA A 203 -24.18 -6.19 8.68
C ALA A 203 -24.82 -4.85 9.10
N LYS A 204 -26.15 -4.82 9.25
CA LYS A 204 -26.88 -3.58 9.60
C LYS A 204 -26.53 -3.01 10.98
N GLN A 205 -26.28 -3.86 11.98
CA GLN A 205 -25.91 -3.45 13.36
C GLN A 205 -24.53 -2.80 13.44
N ALA A 206 -23.59 -3.15 12.55
CA ALA A 206 -22.22 -2.67 12.65
C ALA A 206 -22.02 -1.24 12.12
N ARG A 207 -23.06 -0.64 11.52
CA ARG A 207 -22.99 0.70 10.95
C ARG A 207 -22.83 1.82 11.97
N GLU A 208 -23.25 1.59 13.21
CA GLU A 208 -23.06 2.55 14.30
C GLU A 208 -21.59 2.57 14.75
N TYR A 209 -20.98 1.39 14.93
CA TYR A 209 -19.55 1.28 15.22
C TYR A 209 -18.72 1.90 14.08
N ASP A 210 -19.01 1.52 12.84
CA ASP A 210 -18.33 2.04 11.63
C ASP A 210 -18.39 3.58 11.57
N ARG A 211 -19.54 4.15 11.95
CA ARG A 211 -19.76 5.60 12.02
C ARG A 211 -18.88 6.23 13.09
N THR A 212 -18.89 5.70 14.31
CA THR A 212 -18.07 6.20 15.41
C THR A 212 -16.58 6.11 15.08
N PHE A 213 -16.13 4.99 14.53
CA PHE A 213 -14.73 4.82 14.10
C PHE A 213 -14.32 5.86 13.06
N LEU A 214 -15.11 6.03 11.98
CA LEU A 214 -14.82 7.03 10.95
C LEU A 214 -14.76 8.45 11.53
N HIS A 215 -15.72 8.81 12.38
CA HIS A 215 -15.76 10.13 13.03
C HIS A 215 -14.53 10.35 13.91
N HIS A 216 -14.24 9.41 14.81
CA HIS A 216 -13.16 9.55 15.78
C HIS A 216 -11.78 9.45 15.14
N MET A 217 -11.55 8.51 14.22
CA MET A 217 -10.25 8.35 13.57
C MET A 217 -9.95 9.53 12.63
N THR A 218 -10.98 10.10 11.99
CA THR A 218 -10.80 11.35 11.22
C THR A 218 -10.36 12.49 12.12
N ALA A 219 -11.02 12.71 13.26
CA ALA A 219 -10.61 13.73 14.23
C ALA A 219 -9.19 13.47 14.80
N HIS A 220 -8.86 12.21 15.06
CA HIS A 220 -7.53 11.79 15.50
C HIS A 220 -6.47 12.15 14.46
N HIS A 221 -6.65 11.75 13.19
CA HIS A 221 -5.71 12.08 12.12
C HIS A 221 -5.62 13.58 11.84
N GLN A 222 -6.69 14.37 12.02
CA GLN A 222 -6.62 15.83 11.89
C GLN A 222 -5.64 16.45 12.89
N ILE A 223 -5.59 15.95 14.13
CA ILE A 223 -4.57 16.38 15.10
C ILE A 223 -3.18 15.91 14.68
N GLY A 224 -3.02 14.64 14.31
CA GLY A 224 -1.73 14.14 13.84
C GLY A 224 -1.21 14.88 12.60
N LYS A 225 -2.11 15.28 11.68
CA LYS A 225 -1.79 16.14 10.53
C LYS A 225 -1.26 17.50 10.98
N ARG A 226 -1.95 18.17 11.90
CA ARG A 226 -1.51 19.46 12.46
C ARG A 226 -0.14 19.35 13.12
N LEU A 227 0.07 18.30 13.91
CA LEU A 227 1.35 18.01 14.55
C LEU A 227 2.45 17.80 13.50
N ALA A 228 2.21 16.93 12.51
CA ALA A 228 3.18 16.64 11.45
C ALA A 228 3.50 17.89 10.60
N THR A 229 2.54 18.77 10.33
CA THR A 229 2.80 20.06 9.67
C THR A 229 3.82 20.90 10.45
N MET A 230 3.62 21.08 11.76
CA MET A 230 4.60 21.81 12.59
C MET A 230 5.97 21.13 12.56
N ALA A 231 6.01 19.79 12.54
CA ALA A 231 7.25 19.05 12.53
C ALA A 231 8.03 19.14 11.22
N VAL A 232 7.34 19.20 10.08
CA VAL A 232 7.97 19.49 8.78
C VAL A 232 8.56 20.90 8.77
N GLU A 233 7.85 21.89 9.33
CA GLU A 233 8.26 23.30 9.34
C GLU A 233 9.43 23.58 10.31
N LYS A 234 9.37 23.02 11.52
CA LYS A 234 10.29 23.35 12.63
C LYS A 234 11.44 22.35 12.81
N GLY A 235 11.33 21.17 12.22
CA GLY A 235 12.32 20.11 12.33
C GLY A 235 13.65 20.49 11.67
N ILE A 236 14.76 20.21 12.35
CA ILE A 236 16.11 20.49 11.83
C ILE A 236 16.82 19.23 11.34
N ARG A 237 16.53 18.05 11.91
CA ARG A 237 17.14 16.78 11.48
C ARG A 237 16.43 16.25 10.22
N HIS A 238 17.21 15.88 9.21
CA HIS A 238 16.67 15.38 7.93
C HIS A 238 15.75 14.17 8.12
N GLU A 239 16.20 13.15 8.87
CA GLU A 239 15.43 11.93 9.15
C GLU A 239 14.12 12.23 9.91
N PHE A 240 14.10 13.29 10.73
CA PHE A 240 12.90 13.74 11.43
C PHE A 240 11.91 14.39 10.46
N ARG A 241 12.36 15.30 9.59
CA ARG A 241 11.49 15.91 8.59
C ARG A 241 10.90 14.88 7.63
N VAL A 242 11.72 13.99 7.08
CA VAL A 242 11.27 12.94 6.14
C VAL A 242 10.21 12.04 6.77
N LEU A 243 10.38 11.62 8.03
CA LEU A 243 9.36 10.84 8.73
C LEU A 243 8.04 11.63 8.86
N ASN A 244 8.11 12.92 9.16
CA ASN A 244 6.92 13.75 9.32
C ASN A 244 6.26 14.12 7.99
N GLU A 245 7.00 14.20 6.89
CA GLU A 245 6.44 14.33 5.54
C GLU A 245 5.61 13.09 5.18
N LEU A 246 6.12 11.89 5.50
CA LEU A 246 5.40 10.64 5.31
C LEU A 246 4.13 10.58 6.18
N ILE A 247 4.24 10.87 7.48
CA ILE A 247 3.08 10.88 8.38
C ILE A 247 2.01 11.87 7.90
N LEU A 248 2.43 13.07 7.47
CA LEU A 248 1.53 14.08 6.94
C LEU A 248 0.81 13.59 5.67
N ALA A 249 1.53 12.96 4.74
CA ALA A 249 0.94 12.39 3.52
C ALA A 249 -0.06 11.28 3.84
N GLU A 250 0.31 10.33 4.72
CA GLU A 250 -0.55 9.23 5.17
C GLU A 250 -1.82 9.75 5.84
N HIS A 251 -1.70 10.58 6.87
CA HIS A 251 -2.84 11.12 7.60
C HIS A 251 -3.78 11.91 6.68
N GLN A 252 -3.24 12.68 5.73
CA GLN A 252 -4.07 13.40 4.76
C GLN A 252 -4.85 12.44 3.86
N ALA A 253 -4.18 11.42 3.31
CA ALA A 253 -4.83 10.42 2.45
C ALA A 253 -5.93 9.65 3.18
N GLU A 254 -5.69 9.29 4.44
CA GLU A 254 -6.66 8.56 5.28
C GLU A 254 -7.84 9.45 5.69
N ILE A 255 -7.62 10.73 6.02
CA ILE A 255 -8.70 11.70 6.24
C ILE A 255 -9.59 11.81 4.99
N ASP A 256 -9.01 11.99 3.82
CA ASP A 256 -9.76 12.14 2.56
C ASP A 256 -10.60 10.89 2.25
N LEU A 257 -10.01 9.71 2.46
CA LEU A 257 -10.69 8.43 2.31
C LEU A 257 -11.87 8.30 3.28
N MET A 258 -11.65 8.56 4.58
CA MET A 258 -12.69 8.43 5.61
C MET A 258 -13.83 9.44 5.41
N CYS A 259 -13.52 10.66 4.99
CA CYS A 259 -14.51 11.69 4.65
C CYS A 259 -15.32 11.32 3.41
N ASP A 260 -14.68 10.76 2.38
CA ASP A 260 -15.37 10.24 1.19
C ASP A 260 -16.28 9.07 1.54
N TRP A 261 -15.81 8.12 2.36
CA TRP A 261 -16.63 7.00 2.85
C TRP A 261 -17.82 7.49 3.65
N TRP A 262 -17.62 8.41 4.59
CA TRP A 262 -18.68 9.02 5.37
C TRP A 262 -19.77 9.62 4.47
N ARG A 263 -19.37 10.51 3.55
CA ARG A 263 -20.29 11.19 2.63
C ARG A 263 -21.06 10.19 1.77
N ARG A 264 -20.40 9.13 1.29
CA ARG A 264 -21.03 8.13 0.42
C ARG A 264 -21.98 7.21 1.19
N TRP A 265 -21.65 6.84 2.42
CA TRP A 265 -22.41 5.85 3.21
C TRP A 265 -23.56 6.47 4.01
N TYR A 266 -23.36 7.66 4.58
CA TYR A 266 -24.35 8.31 5.46
C TYR A 266 -25.11 9.45 4.81
N LYS A 267 -24.63 9.96 3.65
CA LYS A 267 -25.29 11.02 2.87
C LYS A 267 -25.50 12.34 3.65
N GLU A 268 -24.54 12.65 4.50
CA GLU A 268 -24.53 13.86 5.32
C GLU A 268 -23.08 14.34 5.54
N GLU A 269 -22.92 15.54 6.10
CA GLU A 269 -21.62 16.05 6.52
C GLU A 269 -21.15 15.37 7.81
N MET A 270 -19.85 15.18 7.95
CA MET A 270 -19.28 14.65 9.18
C MET A 270 -19.35 15.74 10.26
N PRO A 271 -19.96 15.47 11.43
CA PRO A 271 -20.01 16.46 12.50
C PRO A 271 -18.60 16.78 13.02
N THR A 272 -18.47 17.94 13.64
CA THR A 272 -17.25 18.30 14.36
C THR A 272 -17.20 17.59 15.71
N ILE A 273 -16.01 17.10 16.09
CA ILE A 273 -15.79 16.46 17.39
C ILE A 273 -16.10 17.43 18.54
N THR A 274 -16.85 16.97 19.54
CA THR A 274 -17.11 17.75 20.76
C THR A 274 -15.91 17.72 21.70
N ALA A 275 -15.85 18.66 22.65
CA ALA A 275 -14.81 18.66 23.68
C ALA A 275 -14.83 17.39 24.55
N LYS A 276 -16.03 16.82 24.78
CA LYS A 276 -16.17 15.55 25.52
C LYS A 276 -15.58 14.40 24.73
N GLU A 277 -15.99 14.23 23.47
CA GLU A 277 -15.48 13.16 22.60
C GLU A 277 -13.97 13.27 22.40
N TYR A 278 -13.43 14.49 22.25
CA TYR A 278 -11.99 14.72 22.14
C TYR A 278 -11.20 14.08 23.30
N MET A 279 -11.72 14.17 24.53
CA MET A 279 -11.08 13.57 25.71
C MET A 279 -11.26 12.05 25.78
N GLU A 280 -12.26 11.50 25.11
CA GLU A 280 -12.55 10.06 25.08
C GLU A 280 -11.76 9.34 23.96
N ILE A 281 -11.35 10.04 22.92
CA ILE A 281 -10.49 9.50 21.86
C ILE A 281 -9.10 9.21 22.43
N ALA A 282 -8.67 7.95 22.32
CA ALA A 282 -7.37 7.48 22.78
C ALA A 282 -6.23 8.22 22.08
N GLY A 283 -5.17 8.58 22.82
CA GLY A 283 -3.96 9.20 22.26
C GLY A 283 -4.08 10.68 21.89
N MET A 284 -5.22 11.34 22.16
CA MET A 284 -5.33 12.77 21.88
C MET A 284 -4.46 13.59 22.84
N PRO A 285 -3.58 14.48 22.32
CA PRO A 285 -2.76 15.34 23.16
C PRO A 285 -3.61 16.40 23.85
N ALA A 286 -3.20 16.81 25.06
CA ALA A 286 -3.80 17.95 25.73
C ALA A 286 -3.55 19.25 24.95
N ALA A 287 -4.52 20.17 24.95
CA ALA A 287 -4.40 21.45 24.25
C ALA A 287 -3.18 22.28 24.71
N ALA A 288 -2.79 22.16 25.98
CA ALA A 288 -1.59 22.82 26.51
C ALA A 288 -0.29 22.29 25.87
N ALA A 289 -0.21 20.98 25.61
CA ALA A 289 0.96 20.36 24.98
C ALA A 289 1.10 20.81 23.52
N ILE A 290 -0.01 20.96 22.78
CA ILE A 290 0.01 21.53 21.42
C ILE A 290 0.52 22.99 21.45
N LYS A 291 0.01 23.80 22.38
CA LYS A 291 0.46 25.20 22.54
C LYS A 291 1.93 25.31 22.91
N GLU A 292 2.44 24.39 23.73
CA GLU A 292 3.87 24.34 24.06
C GLU A 292 4.70 24.09 22.80
N LEU A 293 4.34 23.09 21.97
CA LEU A 293 5.00 22.82 20.69
C LEU A 293 5.01 24.03 19.74
N GLU A 294 3.97 24.86 19.75
CA GLU A 294 3.92 26.09 18.95
C GLU A 294 5.02 27.10 19.34
N THR A 295 5.52 27.05 20.58
CA THR A 295 6.57 27.95 21.08
C THR A 295 7.99 27.42 20.92
N LEU A 296 8.13 26.12 20.71
CA LEU A 296 9.42 25.45 20.60
C LEU A 296 9.95 25.45 19.16
N GLU A 297 11.26 25.37 19.01
CA GLU A 297 11.95 25.30 17.72
C GLU A 297 13.11 24.29 17.78
N GLY A 298 13.58 23.83 16.62
CA GLY A 298 14.78 23.01 16.51
C GLY A 298 14.74 21.73 17.36
N LEU A 299 15.85 21.38 18.01
CA LEU A 299 15.93 20.16 18.82
C LEU A 299 14.94 20.13 19.99
N ASP A 300 14.66 21.28 20.62
CA ASP A 300 13.69 21.35 21.70
C ASP A 300 12.28 20.99 21.21
N PHE A 301 11.90 21.48 20.02
CA PHE A 301 10.65 21.07 19.38
C PHE A 301 10.62 19.57 19.14
N GLU A 302 11.67 19.02 18.50
CA GLU A 302 11.70 17.60 18.15
C GLU A 302 11.63 16.68 19.38
N GLU A 303 12.29 17.04 20.48
CA GLU A 303 12.30 16.26 21.73
C GLU A 303 10.93 16.24 22.43
N HIS A 304 10.15 17.32 22.32
CA HIS A 304 8.79 17.37 22.88
C HIS A 304 7.76 16.75 21.92
N TYR A 305 7.98 16.90 20.61
CA TYR A 305 7.11 16.35 19.58
C TYR A 305 7.06 14.83 19.60
N LEU A 306 8.23 14.17 19.65
CA LEU A 306 8.33 12.72 19.46
C LEU A 306 7.52 11.93 20.52
N PRO A 307 7.61 12.21 21.83
CA PRO A 307 6.77 11.52 22.82
C PRO A 307 5.27 11.76 22.62
N ILE A 308 4.87 12.98 22.25
CA ILE A 308 3.47 13.33 21.98
C ILE A 308 2.95 12.50 20.80
N MET A 309 3.70 12.46 19.71
CA MET A 309 3.27 11.75 18.51
C MET A 309 3.33 10.23 18.68
N ILE A 310 4.26 9.70 19.47
CA ILE A 310 4.26 8.27 19.84
C ILE A 310 2.97 7.91 20.59
N LEU A 311 2.59 8.67 21.62
CA LEU A 311 1.36 8.42 22.38
C LEU A 311 0.10 8.58 21.49
N HIS A 312 0.14 9.52 20.56
CA HIS A 312 -0.91 9.69 19.57
C HIS A 312 -1.05 8.45 18.69
N HIS A 313 0.04 7.95 18.14
CA HIS A 313 0.07 6.74 17.32
C HIS A 313 -0.37 5.48 18.08
N GLU A 314 -0.02 5.36 19.37
CA GLU A 314 -0.51 4.28 20.25
C GLU A 314 -2.04 4.32 20.44
N GLY A 315 -2.62 5.53 20.49
CA GLY A 315 -4.06 5.75 20.48
C GLY A 315 -4.71 5.27 19.18
N ALA A 316 -4.15 5.65 18.03
CA ALA A 316 -4.61 5.18 16.72
C ALA A 316 -4.55 3.66 16.60
N ILE A 317 -3.47 3.01 17.07
CA ILE A 317 -3.34 1.54 17.07
C ILE A 317 -4.41 0.90 17.96
N THR A 318 -4.71 1.47 19.12
CA THR A 318 -5.79 0.99 20.00
C THR A 318 -7.14 1.03 19.27
N MET A 319 -7.46 2.15 18.64
CA MET A 319 -8.70 2.31 17.86
C MET A 319 -8.75 1.36 16.66
N ALA A 320 -7.63 1.18 15.96
CA ALA A 320 -7.53 0.27 14.82
C ALA A 320 -7.69 -1.21 15.23
N ASN A 321 -7.14 -1.63 16.37
CA ASN A 321 -7.37 -2.98 16.89
C ASN A 321 -8.84 -3.21 17.22
N ASN A 322 -9.52 -2.24 17.84
CA ASN A 322 -10.95 -2.35 18.10
C ASN A 322 -11.75 -2.46 16.79
N ALA A 323 -11.37 -1.70 15.76
CA ALA A 323 -12.06 -1.71 14.48
C ALA A 323 -11.84 -3.01 13.70
N TRP A 324 -10.65 -3.60 13.80
CA TRP A 324 -10.39 -4.93 13.25
C TRP A 324 -11.38 -5.98 13.76
N GLU A 325 -11.74 -5.91 15.04
CA GLU A 325 -12.66 -6.85 15.69
C GLU A 325 -14.14 -6.52 15.46
N GLN A 326 -14.49 -5.23 15.53
CA GLN A 326 -15.89 -4.80 15.66
C GLN A 326 -16.49 -4.20 14.37
N ALA A 327 -15.67 -3.67 13.46
CA ALA A 327 -16.19 -3.04 12.25
C ALA A 327 -16.97 -4.04 11.40
N GLY A 328 -18.09 -3.61 10.82
CA GLY A 328 -18.93 -4.49 10.00
C GLY A 328 -18.64 -4.40 8.53
N ASP A 329 -18.14 -3.26 8.08
CA ASP A 329 -17.62 -3.13 6.74
C ASP A 329 -16.20 -3.72 6.66
N PRO A 330 -15.96 -4.76 5.84
CA PRO A 330 -14.63 -5.34 5.69
C PRO A 330 -13.57 -4.33 5.24
N ARG A 331 -13.97 -3.26 4.54
CA ARG A 331 -13.05 -2.19 4.10
C ARG A 331 -12.49 -1.41 5.29
N LEU A 332 -13.28 -1.22 6.36
CA LEU A 332 -12.79 -0.58 7.58
C LEU A 332 -11.80 -1.47 8.32
N ARG A 333 -11.97 -2.80 8.29
CA ARG A 333 -10.98 -3.72 8.85
C ARG A 333 -9.66 -3.67 8.08
N ILE A 334 -9.71 -3.59 6.75
CA ILE A 334 -8.52 -3.46 5.91
C ILE A 334 -7.82 -2.11 6.15
N LEU A 335 -8.58 -1.01 6.26
CA LEU A 335 -8.04 0.30 6.64
C LEU A 335 -7.40 0.25 8.02
N ALA A 336 -8.09 -0.29 9.03
CA ALA A 336 -7.58 -0.41 10.39
C ALA A 336 -6.30 -1.25 10.47
N ASP A 337 -6.24 -2.37 9.72
CA ASP A 337 -5.02 -3.16 9.62
C ASP A 337 -3.86 -2.36 9.00
N SER A 338 -4.14 -1.56 7.97
CA SER A 338 -3.14 -0.70 7.33
C SER A 338 -2.62 0.38 8.29
N ILE A 339 -3.52 1.12 8.96
CA ILE A 339 -3.20 2.12 10.00
C ILE A 339 -2.31 1.49 11.07
N ARG A 340 -2.69 0.30 11.58
CA ARG A 340 -1.93 -0.38 12.63
C ARG A 340 -0.49 -0.69 12.20
N HIS A 341 -0.28 -1.12 10.95
CA HIS A 341 1.06 -1.43 10.46
C HIS A 341 1.88 -0.14 10.26
N SER A 342 1.35 0.86 9.56
CA SER A 342 2.07 2.11 9.30
C SER A 342 2.46 2.83 10.59
N GLN A 343 1.51 2.98 11.51
CA GLN A 343 1.71 3.66 12.78
C GLN A 343 2.72 2.93 13.69
N ARG A 344 2.76 1.59 13.66
CA ARG A 344 3.79 0.80 14.37
C ARG A 344 5.19 1.10 13.82
N GLY A 345 5.35 1.02 12.49
CA GLY A 345 6.63 1.36 11.85
C GLY A 345 7.07 2.79 12.18
N GLN A 346 6.14 3.74 12.21
CA GLN A 346 6.41 5.13 12.55
C GLN A 346 6.80 5.32 14.03
N ILE A 347 6.15 4.64 14.98
CA ILE A 347 6.54 4.64 16.40
C ILE A 347 7.99 4.17 16.55
N GLU A 348 8.37 3.08 15.89
CA GLU A 348 9.74 2.56 15.99
C GLU A 348 10.78 3.58 15.50
N ARG A 349 10.47 4.32 14.43
CA ARG A 349 11.31 5.39 13.90
C ARG A 349 11.37 6.59 14.82
N MET A 350 10.22 7.03 15.35
CA MET A 350 10.17 8.13 16.31
C MET A 350 10.99 7.80 17.56
N ALA A 351 10.86 6.58 18.09
CA ALA A 351 11.63 6.13 19.24
C ALA A 351 13.14 6.08 18.95
N ALA A 352 13.55 5.67 17.74
CA ALA A 352 14.94 5.72 17.31
C ALA A 352 15.48 7.16 17.22
N LEU A 353 14.69 8.08 16.63
CA LEU A 353 15.02 9.50 16.56
C LEU A 353 15.15 10.14 17.95
N PHE A 354 14.26 9.78 18.88
CA PHE A 354 14.29 10.28 20.25
C PHE A 354 15.59 9.88 20.96
N ARG A 355 15.95 8.59 20.93
CA ARG A 355 17.22 8.09 21.50
C ARG A 355 18.45 8.78 20.90
N LYS A 356 18.43 9.02 19.58
CA LYS A 356 19.51 9.73 18.88
C LYS A 356 19.62 11.19 19.34
N GLY A 357 18.49 11.87 19.56
CA GLY A 357 18.45 13.25 20.07
C GLY A 357 19.06 13.40 21.46
N VAL A 358 18.63 12.54 22.40
CA VAL A 358 19.17 12.48 23.77
C VAL A 358 20.70 12.29 23.76
N THR A 359 21.20 11.42 22.88
CA THR A 359 22.64 11.15 22.76
C THR A 359 23.42 12.38 22.28
N LEU A 360 22.89 13.14 21.31
CA LEU A 360 23.52 14.35 20.78
C LEU A 360 23.65 15.44 21.85
N ARG A 361 22.59 15.66 22.66
CA ARG A 361 22.64 16.62 23.78
C ARG A 361 23.64 16.23 24.86
N ALA A 362 23.69 14.94 25.22
CA ALA A 362 24.65 14.44 26.20
C ALA A 362 26.11 14.58 25.74
N GLY A 363 26.37 14.55 24.43
CA GLY A 363 27.68 14.84 23.85
C GLY A 363 28.01 16.34 23.89
N ALA A 364 27.05 17.20 23.53
CA ALA A 364 27.24 18.65 23.50
C ALA A 364 27.42 19.29 24.90
N SER A 365 26.88 18.67 25.96
CA SER A 365 27.10 19.14 27.34
C SER A 365 28.44 18.69 27.95
N ARG A 366 29.18 17.82 27.26
CA ARG A 366 30.51 17.32 27.67
C ARG A 366 31.68 17.96 26.92
N SER A 367 31.40 18.72 25.86
CA SER A 367 32.34 19.55 25.10
C SER A 367 32.25 21.00 25.55
#